data_AF-A0AAW2M2G4-F1
#
_entry.id   AF-A0AAW2M2G4-F1
#
_cell.length_a   1.000
_cell.length_b   1.000
_cell.length_c   1.000
_cell.angle_alpha   90.00
_cell.angle_beta   90.00
_cell.angle_gamma   90.00
#
_symmetry.space_group_name_H-M   'P 1'
#
loop_
_entity.id
_entity.type
_entity.pdbx_description
1 polymer ?
#
loop_
_entity_poly.entity_id
_entity_poly.type
_entity_poly.pdbx_seq_one_letter_code
_entity_poly.pdbx_strand_id
1 'polypeptide(L)'
;MAHKCYSICDEGNIRNLVSARDPQLAEKFDRFLFESYIEDNKLVKWCPSVPHCGNAVRVENDEYCEVECVCGLQFCFSCSYEAHSPCSCLMWELWVRKCKDQSGSIDWITKNTRSCPKCHKSVLKNGGCNLVKCICGQPFCWLCGAVSAKENTRSTGHQCGRYKIEHREETEPALKELSRYTHYYNHYKAHVDSLKDEEKLKEKLEQNLATLESRELETKDFSWVSNGFYRLTRSRKILLHSYAFAYFMFGDELFKDEMSSQEKTIKQNLFEDQQQQLETNVERLSMFLEEQFAKYPKNRILELRTQVITLSAVTDKLCKKLYDCIENELLGPLQQATHIIAPYRSKGVERASELPAKPEATKDEEGTNYEGH
;
A
#
# COMPACT_ATOMS: atom_id res chain seq x y z
N MET A 1 -47.30 1.79 -27.96
CA MET A 1 -46.24 1.88 -29.00
C MET A 1 -46.52 0.85 -30.09
N ALA A 2 -46.34 1.20 -31.36
CA ALA A 2 -46.54 0.26 -32.48
C ALA A 2 -45.42 -0.80 -32.53
N HIS A 3 -45.69 -1.96 -33.14
CA HIS A 3 -44.70 -3.03 -33.32
C HIS A 3 -43.50 -2.53 -34.15
N LYS A 4 -42.26 -2.75 -33.66
CA LYS A 4 -40.98 -2.20 -34.18
C LYS A 4 -40.74 -0.69 -33.95
N CYS A 5 -41.39 -0.09 -32.96
CA CYS A 5 -41.01 1.24 -32.48
C CYS A 5 -39.72 1.17 -31.66
N TYR A 6 -38.71 1.97 -32.00
CA TYR A 6 -37.41 2.06 -31.28
C TYR A 6 -37.32 3.27 -30.34
N SER A 7 -38.42 4.00 -30.13
CA SER A 7 -38.44 5.14 -29.22
C SER A 7 -38.18 4.67 -27.79
N ILE A 8 -37.19 5.31 -27.15
CA ILE A 8 -36.84 5.05 -25.75
C ILE A 8 -37.90 5.73 -24.87
N CYS A 9 -38.41 4.99 -23.88
CA CYS A 9 -39.33 5.56 -22.91
C CYS A 9 -38.55 6.35 -21.86
N ASP A 10 -39.07 7.52 -21.51
CA ASP A 10 -38.51 8.37 -20.45
C ASP A 10 -38.47 7.65 -19.09
N GLU A 11 -37.41 7.88 -18.32
CA GLU A 11 -37.17 7.26 -17.02
C GLU A 11 -38.30 7.57 -16.02
N GLY A 12 -38.77 8.82 -15.96
CA GLY A 12 -39.84 9.23 -15.07
C GLY A 12 -41.15 8.51 -15.39
N ASN A 13 -41.44 8.31 -16.68
CA ASN A 13 -42.60 7.53 -17.11
C ASN A 13 -42.47 6.04 -16.75
N ILE A 14 -41.28 5.44 -16.90
CA ILE A 14 -41.05 4.05 -16.48
C ILE A 14 -41.23 3.92 -14.97
N ARG A 15 -40.59 4.78 -14.16
CA ARG A 15 -40.71 4.76 -12.70
C ARG A 15 -42.17 4.88 -12.26
N ASN A 16 -42.92 5.84 -12.81
CA ASN A 16 -44.33 6.04 -12.44
C ASN A 16 -45.22 4.83 -12.79
N LEU A 17 -45.04 4.25 -13.99
CA LEU A 17 -45.86 3.13 -14.46
C LEU A 17 -45.50 1.80 -13.81
N VAL A 18 -44.21 1.57 -13.56
CA VAL A 18 -43.71 0.33 -12.94
C VAL A 18 -43.97 0.35 -11.43
N SER A 19 -43.70 1.46 -10.73
CA SER A 19 -43.92 1.57 -9.28
C SER A 19 -45.39 1.40 -8.90
N ALA A 20 -46.32 1.85 -9.76
CA ALA A 20 -47.75 1.69 -9.54
C ALA A 20 -48.24 0.23 -9.67
N ARG A 21 -47.50 -0.62 -10.39
CA ARG A 21 -47.93 -1.99 -10.75
C ARG A 21 -47.15 -3.08 -10.03
N ASP A 22 -45.85 -2.88 -9.86
CA ASP A 22 -44.94 -3.85 -9.23
C ASP A 22 -43.76 -3.10 -8.58
N PRO A 23 -43.82 -2.87 -7.25
CA PRO A 23 -42.74 -2.21 -6.51
C PRO A 23 -41.39 -2.95 -6.58
N GLN A 24 -41.38 -4.29 -6.69
CA GLN A 24 -40.14 -5.05 -6.78
C GLN A 24 -39.46 -4.86 -8.13
N LEU A 25 -40.26 -4.74 -9.19
CA LEU A 25 -39.73 -4.44 -10.53
C LEU A 25 -39.21 -3.00 -10.62
N ALA A 26 -39.84 -2.05 -9.92
CA ALA A 26 -39.36 -0.67 -9.83
C ALA A 26 -38.01 -0.60 -9.13
N GLU A 27 -37.85 -1.28 -7.98
CA GLU A 27 -36.56 -1.37 -7.28
C GLU A 27 -35.48 -2.00 -8.16
N LYS A 28 -35.83 -3.04 -8.93
CA LYS A 28 -34.90 -3.66 -9.88
C LYS A 28 -34.49 -2.71 -11.01
N PHE A 29 -35.43 -1.92 -11.55
CA PHE A 29 -35.15 -0.92 -12.58
C PHE A 29 -34.22 0.17 -12.04
N ASP A 30 -34.50 0.68 -10.84
CA ASP A 30 -33.68 1.71 -10.19
C ASP A 30 -32.26 1.21 -9.93
N ARG A 31 -32.12 -0.05 -9.48
CA ARG A 31 -30.81 -0.69 -9.33
C ARG A 31 -30.06 -0.79 -10.65
N PHE A 32 -30.71 -1.24 -11.72
CA PHE A 32 -30.05 -1.35 -13.03
C PHE A 32 -29.60 0.01 -13.57
N LEU A 33 -30.42 1.04 -13.39
CA LEU A 33 -30.05 2.39 -13.80
C LEU A 33 -28.83 2.89 -13.02
N PHE A 34 -28.80 2.61 -11.71
CA PHE A 34 -27.68 2.98 -10.85
C PHE A 34 -26.39 2.20 -11.21
N GLU A 35 -26.50 0.89 -11.46
CA GLU A 35 -25.39 0.05 -11.92
C GLU A 35 -24.84 0.54 -13.25
N SER A 36 -25.70 0.81 -14.25
CA SER A 36 -25.29 1.36 -15.55
C SER A 36 -24.61 2.73 -15.39
N TYR A 37 -25.14 3.63 -14.55
CA TYR A 37 -24.48 4.92 -14.31
C TYR A 37 -23.06 4.75 -13.74
N ILE A 38 -22.85 3.79 -12.84
CA ILE A 38 -21.53 3.56 -12.24
C ILE A 38 -20.59 2.89 -13.26
N GLU A 39 -21.06 1.90 -14.00
CA GLU A 39 -20.26 1.18 -14.99
C GLU A 39 -19.82 2.07 -16.16
N ASP A 40 -20.67 3.00 -16.59
CA ASP A 40 -20.40 3.91 -17.70
C ASP A 40 -19.61 5.17 -17.27
N ASN A 41 -19.47 5.43 -15.97
CA ASN A 41 -18.79 6.60 -15.44
C ASN A 41 -17.38 6.28 -14.94
N LYS A 42 -16.37 6.67 -15.73
CA LYS A 42 -14.96 6.47 -15.38
C LYS A 42 -14.52 7.10 -14.05
N LEU A 43 -15.24 8.11 -13.56
CA LEU A 43 -14.94 8.82 -12.32
C LEU A 43 -15.74 8.29 -11.12
N VAL A 44 -16.52 7.21 -11.28
CA VAL A 44 -17.26 6.57 -10.19
C VAL A 44 -16.99 5.06 -10.21
N LYS A 45 -16.64 4.48 -9.06
CA LYS A 45 -16.47 3.04 -8.95
C LYS A 45 -16.97 2.48 -7.64
N TRP A 46 -17.44 1.24 -7.71
CA TRP A 46 -17.77 0.44 -6.54
C TRP A 46 -16.56 0.19 -5.66
N CYS A 47 -16.76 0.23 -4.34
CA CYS A 47 -15.76 -0.19 -3.38
C CYS A 47 -15.56 -1.72 -3.48
N PRO A 48 -14.34 -2.22 -3.74
CA PRO A 48 -14.09 -3.64 -3.98
C PRO A 48 -14.09 -4.50 -2.71
N SER A 49 -14.72 -4.05 -1.62
CA SER A 49 -14.69 -4.76 -0.34
C SER A 49 -15.38 -6.12 -0.44
N VAL A 50 -14.89 -7.07 0.35
CA VAL A 50 -15.48 -8.41 0.47
C VAL A 50 -15.74 -8.67 1.95
N PRO A 51 -17.02 -8.78 2.39
CA PRO A 51 -18.24 -8.54 1.62
C PRO A 51 -18.37 -7.08 1.14
N HIS A 52 -19.17 -6.88 0.09
CA HIS A 52 -19.35 -5.56 -0.52
C HIS A 52 -20.03 -4.61 0.47
N CYS A 53 -19.42 -3.44 0.72
CA CYS A 53 -19.92 -2.48 1.69
C CYS A 53 -21.08 -1.62 1.17
N GLY A 54 -21.38 -1.72 -0.14
CA GLY A 54 -22.47 -0.99 -0.78
C GLY A 54 -22.11 0.44 -1.20
N ASN A 55 -20.89 0.90 -0.92
CA ASN A 55 -20.46 2.25 -1.28
C ASN A 55 -19.87 2.31 -2.69
N ALA A 56 -20.18 3.38 -3.42
CA ALA A 56 -19.45 3.79 -4.61
C ALA A 56 -18.64 5.06 -4.30
N VAL A 57 -17.40 5.13 -4.79
CA VAL A 57 -16.50 6.27 -4.62
C VAL A 57 -16.47 7.06 -5.92
N ARG A 58 -16.57 8.39 -5.80
CA ARG A 58 -16.42 9.33 -6.92
C ARG A 58 -15.13 10.11 -6.78
N VAL A 59 -14.41 10.31 -7.87
CA VAL A 59 -13.22 11.17 -7.96
C VAL A 59 -13.51 12.39 -8.86
N GLU A 60 -12.78 13.48 -8.68
CA GLU A 60 -13.04 14.74 -9.41
C GLU A 60 -12.20 14.90 -10.68
N ASN A 61 -10.98 14.37 -10.68
CA ASN A 61 -9.99 14.68 -11.71
C ASN A 61 -9.51 13.44 -12.47
N ASP A 62 -8.73 12.58 -11.82
CA ASP A 62 -7.97 11.51 -12.46
C ASP A 62 -8.33 10.13 -11.88
N GLU A 63 -8.44 9.14 -12.76
CA GLU A 63 -8.65 7.73 -12.42
C GLU A 63 -7.39 7.08 -11.83
N TYR A 64 -6.20 7.65 -12.07
CA TYR A 64 -4.91 7.16 -11.57
C TYR A 64 -4.61 7.65 -10.15
N CYS A 65 -5.51 7.33 -9.22
CA CYS A 65 -5.32 7.62 -7.81
C CYS A 65 -5.64 6.42 -6.92
N GLU A 66 -5.20 6.51 -5.67
CA GLU A 66 -5.61 5.60 -4.61
C GLU A 66 -6.65 6.33 -3.75
N VAL A 67 -7.66 5.58 -3.29
CA VAL A 67 -8.74 6.10 -2.44
C VAL A 67 -9.00 5.17 -1.26
N GLU A 68 -9.48 5.74 -0.16
CA GLU A 68 -9.94 5.00 1.01
C GLU A 68 -11.45 5.16 1.13
N CYS A 69 -12.19 4.06 1.06
CA CYS A 69 -13.63 4.09 1.26
C CYS A 69 -13.98 4.45 2.71
N VAL A 70 -15.20 4.92 2.96
CA VAL A 70 -15.72 5.16 4.33
C VAL A 70 -15.62 3.91 5.21
N CYS A 71 -15.74 2.71 4.61
CA CYS A 71 -15.56 1.42 5.29
C CYS A 71 -14.10 1.12 5.70
N GLY A 72 -13.13 1.95 5.29
CA GLY A 72 -11.70 1.82 5.61
C GLY A 72 -10.88 1.06 4.58
N LEU A 73 -11.49 0.48 3.54
CA LEU A 73 -10.74 -0.21 2.49
C LEU A 73 -10.00 0.79 1.58
N GLN A 74 -8.68 0.63 1.48
CA GLN A 74 -7.83 1.36 0.56
C GLN A 74 -7.62 0.56 -0.73
N PHE A 75 -7.84 1.18 -1.89
CA PHE A 75 -7.70 0.53 -3.19
C PHE A 75 -7.25 1.52 -4.27
N CYS A 76 -6.67 0.99 -5.35
CA CYS A 76 -6.38 1.75 -6.55
C CYS A 76 -7.67 1.98 -7.33
N PHE A 77 -8.02 3.23 -7.58
CA PHE A 77 -9.25 3.58 -8.27
C PHE A 77 -9.25 3.07 -9.73
N SER A 78 -8.10 3.09 -10.41
CA SER A 78 -8.00 2.65 -11.81
C SER A 78 -8.25 1.13 -11.98
N CYS A 79 -7.70 0.26 -11.13
CA CYS A 79 -7.77 -1.20 -11.33
C CYS A 79 -8.60 -1.95 -10.26
N SER A 80 -9.07 -1.28 -9.22
CA SER A 80 -9.82 -1.85 -8.08
C SER A 80 -9.08 -2.92 -7.27
N TYR A 81 -7.78 -3.12 -7.51
CA TYR A 81 -6.90 -3.90 -6.61
C TYR A 81 -6.50 -3.07 -5.39
N GLU A 82 -5.81 -3.71 -4.44
CA GLU A 82 -5.20 -3.01 -3.32
C GLU A 82 -4.29 -1.87 -3.80
N ALA A 83 -4.22 -0.79 -3.00
CA ALA A 83 -3.36 0.36 -3.27
C ALA A 83 -1.91 -0.12 -3.46
N HIS A 84 -1.35 0.10 -4.66
CA HIS A 84 -0.14 -0.55 -5.13
C HIS A 84 0.98 0.40 -5.56
N SER A 85 0.90 1.69 -5.24
CA SER A 85 2.01 2.64 -5.49
C SER A 85 3.29 2.19 -4.73
N PRO A 86 4.46 2.17 -5.39
CA PRO A 86 4.78 2.82 -6.66
C PRO A 86 4.82 1.87 -7.88
N CYS A 87 3.96 0.84 -7.93
CA CYS A 87 3.72 0.06 -9.15
C CYS A 87 2.59 0.66 -9.99
N SER A 88 2.73 0.57 -11.32
CA SER A 88 1.59 0.75 -12.21
C SER A 88 0.62 -0.42 -12.10
N CYS A 89 -0.64 -0.20 -12.49
CA CYS A 89 -1.69 -1.24 -12.46
C CYS A 89 -1.26 -2.51 -13.21
N LEU A 90 -0.66 -2.36 -14.39
CA LEU A 90 -0.16 -3.47 -15.20
C LEU A 90 0.94 -4.26 -14.48
N MET A 91 1.97 -3.58 -13.96
CA MET A 91 3.05 -4.25 -13.22
C MET A 91 2.51 -4.99 -12.00
N TRP A 92 1.55 -4.39 -11.29
CA TRP A 92 0.94 -5.00 -10.12
C TRP A 92 0.13 -6.24 -10.48
N GLU A 93 -0.70 -6.19 -11.52
CA GLU A 93 -1.46 -7.33 -12.01
C GLU A 93 -0.54 -8.50 -12.41
N LEU A 94 0.54 -8.22 -13.14
CA LEU A 94 1.55 -9.22 -13.50
C LEU A 94 2.22 -9.82 -12.27
N TRP A 95 2.57 -8.99 -11.28
CA TRP A 95 3.18 -9.45 -10.03
C TRP A 95 2.27 -10.39 -9.25
N VAL A 96 1.01 -10.00 -9.07
CA VAL A 96 0.01 -10.79 -8.33
C VAL A 96 -0.22 -12.13 -9.01
N ARG A 97 -0.30 -12.16 -10.34
CA ARG A 97 -0.40 -13.42 -11.10
C ARG A 97 0.83 -14.30 -10.92
N LYS A 98 2.04 -13.75 -11.07
CA LYS A 98 3.29 -14.51 -10.89
C LYS A 98 3.41 -15.06 -9.46
N CYS A 99 2.99 -14.29 -8.46
CA CYS A 99 2.89 -14.75 -7.07
C CYS A 99 1.94 -15.94 -6.90
N LYS A 100 0.75 -15.90 -7.52
CA LYS A 100 -0.20 -17.02 -7.47
C LYS A 100 0.37 -18.28 -8.10
N ASP A 101 1.03 -18.15 -9.25
CA ASP A 101 1.56 -19.28 -10.01
C ASP A 101 2.80 -19.93 -9.36
N GLN A 102 3.63 -19.15 -8.65
CA GLN A 102 4.95 -19.60 -8.17
C GLN A 102 5.14 -19.61 -6.65
N SER A 103 4.18 -19.12 -5.86
CA SER A 103 4.25 -19.03 -4.38
C SER A 103 4.52 -20.38 -3.71
N GLY A 104 3.80 -21.44 -4.11
CA GLY A 104 3.97 -22.78 -3.51
C GLY A 104 5.39 -23.34 -3.63
N SER A 105 6.09 -23.02 -4.73
CA SER A 105 7.45 -23.47 -5.02
C SER A 105 8.55 -22.58 -4.42
N ILE A 106 8.22 -21.45 -3.78
CA ILE A 106 9.21 -20.59 -3.12
C ILE A 106 8.95 -20.49 -1.62
N ASP A 107 7.70 -20.56 -1.18
CA ASP A 107 7.34 -20.55 0.23
C ASP A 107 7.94 -21.76 0.99
N TRP A 108 8.17 -22.90 0.33
CA TRP A 108 8.90 -24.03 0.96
C TRP A 108 10.38 -23.70 1.23
N ILE A 109 10.98 -22.80 0.45
CA ILE A 109 12.38 -22.35 0.59
C ILE A 109 12.49 -21.33 1.74
N THR A 110 11.46 -20.49 1.91
CA THR A 110 11.42 -19.41 2.91
C THR A 110 11.02 -19.95 4.29
N LYS A 111 11.95 -20.66 4.93
CA LYS A 111 11.76 -21.25 6.27
C LYS A 111 11.52 -20.17 7.34
N ASN A 112 10.52 -20.36 8.20
CA ASN A 112 10.19 -19.49 9.35
C ASN A 112 11.28 -19.37 10.45
N THR A 113 12.41 -20.04 10.27
CA THR A 113 13.52 -20.07 11.23
C THR A 113 14.82 -19.71 10.51
N ARG A 114 15.60 -18.79 11.09
CA ARG A 114 16.96 -18.46 10.62
C ARG A 114 18.00 -18.84 11.69
N SER A 115 19.18 -19.27 11.28
CA SER A 115 20.29 -19.53 12.21
C SER A 115 21.04 -18.25 12.53
N CYS A 116 21.30 -18.00 13.81
CA CYS A 116 22.10 -16.84 14.23
C CYS A 116 23.52 -16.92 13.65
N PRO A 117 24.06 -15.85 13.02
CA PRO A 117 25.40 -15.88 12.43
C PRO A 117 26.53 -16.00 13.46
N LYS A 118 26.27 -15.71 14.74
CA LYS A 118 27.27 -15.78 15.83
C LYS A 118 27.24 -17.10 16.61
N CYS A 119 26.05 -17.58 16.98
CA CYS A 119 25.91 -18.76 17.85
C CYS A 119 25.22 -19.95 17.19
N HIS A 120 24.79 -19.81 15.93
CA HIS A 120 24.10 -20.82 15.11
C HIS A 120 22.79 -21.39 15.66
N LYS A 121 22.33 -20.94 16.83
CA LYS A 121 21.01 -21.27 17.36
C LYS A 121 19.92 -20.75 16.42
N SER A 122 18.84 -21.50 16.30
CA SER A 122 17.66 -21.10 15.54
C SER A 122 16.97 -19.91 16.19
N VAL A 123 16.60 -18.93 15.37
CA VAL A 123 15.91 -17.70 15.73
C VAL A 123 14.57 -17.68 14.99
N LEU A 124 13.50 -17.46 15.75
CA LEU A 124 12.17 -17.19 15.24
C LEU A 124 11.96 -15.67 15.19
N LYS A 125 11.37 -15.18 14.10
CA LYS A 125 10.97 -13.77 13.99
C LYS A 125 9.73 -13.53 14.85
N ASN A 126 9.73 -12.46 15.66
CA ASN A 126 8.69 -12.16 16.65
C ASN A 126 8.25 -10.68 16.63
N GLY A 127 8.13 -10.10 15.44
CA GLY A 127 7.82 -8.70 15.21
C GLY A 127 7.96 -8.33 13.73
N GLY A 128 7.61 -7.10 13.38
CA GLY A 128 7.69 -6.59 12.01
C GLY A 128 9.13 -6.28 11.58
N CYS A 129 10.00 -5.92 12.52
CA CYS A 129 11.38 -5.52 12.21
C CYS A 129 12.20 -6.66 11.60
N ASN A 130 12.82 -6.42 10.44
CA ASN A 130 13.76 -7.34 9.80
C ASN A 130 15.19 -7.23 10.37
N LEU A 131 15.46 -6.27 11.25
CA LEU A 131 16.67 -6.25 12.07
C LEU A 131 16.38 -6.99 13.38
N VAL A 132 16.62 -8.29 13.38
CA VAL A 132 16.32 -9.17 14.52
C VAL A 132 17.52 -9.30 15.46
N LYS A 133 17.28 -9.48 16.76
CA LYS A 133 18.33 -9.70 17.77
C LYS A 133 18.24 -11.12 18.32
N CYS A 134 19.32 -11.88 18.22
CA CYS A 134 19.39 -13.20 18.85
C CYS A 134 19.47 -13.08 20.38
N ILE A 135 19.08 -14.15 21.09
CA ILE A 135 19.25 -14.28 22.55
C ILE A 135 20.72 -14.12 22.97
N CYS A 136 21.68 -14.46 22.11
CA CYS A 136 23.11 -14.22 22.37
C CYS A 136 23.55 -12.74 22.22
N GLY A 137 22.59 -11.84 21.93
CA GLY A 137 22.79 -10.41 21.77
C GLY A 137 23.18 -9.96 20.35
N GLN A 138 23.43 -10.86 19.41
CA GLN A 138 23.84 -10.50 18.04
C GLN A 138 22.64 -9.99 17.21
N PRO A 139 22.62 -8.72 16.76
CA PRO A 139 21.68 -8.27 15.75
C PRO A 139 22.11 -8.73 14.35
N PHE A 140 21.15 -9.13 13.52
CA PHE A 140 21.37 -9.53 12.13
C PHE A 140 20.13 -9.28 11.26
N CYS A 141 20.34 -9.23 9.94
CA CYS A 141 19.26 -9.04 8.98
C CYS A 141 18.51 -10.37 8.75
N TRP A 142 17.18 -10.37 8.89
CA TRP A 142 16.33 -11.54 8.66
C TRP A 142 16.35 -12.03 7.21
N LEU A 143 16.50 -11.09 6.27
CA LEU A 143 16.47 -11.34 4.83
C LEU A 143 17.69 -12.15 4.37
N CYS A 144 18.89 -11.69 4.73
CA CYS A 144 20.15 -12.23 4.22
C CYS A 144 21.06 -12.89 5.28
N GLY A 145 20.71 -12.82 6.57
CA GLY A 145 21.52 -13.37 7.66
C GLY A 145 22.76 -12.54 8.05
N ALA A 146 23.01 -11.41 7.37
CA ALA A 146 24.21 -10.61 7.61
C ALA A 146 24.21 -9.95 9.00
N VAL A 147 25.38 -9.98 9.63
CA VAL A 147 25.64 -9.35 10.94
C VAL A 147 25.45 -7.85 10.87
N SER A 148 24.78 -7.29 11.87
CA SER A 148 24.73 -5.84 12.12
C SER A 148 25.77 -5.45 13.16
N ALA A 149 26.66 -4.51 12.82
CA ALA A 149 27.79 -4.11 13.66
C ALA A 149 27.39 -3.25 14.87
N LYS A 150 26.21 -2.61 14.86
CA LYS A 150 25.68 -1.79 15.96
C LYS A 150 24.26 -2.23 16.31
N GLU A 151 23.87 -2.02 17.56
CA GLU A 151 22.60 -2.52 18.11
C GLU A 151 21.35 -2.00 17.39
N ASN A 152 21.43 -0.86 16.69
CA ASN A 152 20.28 -0.14 16.15
C ASN A 152 20.44 0.29 14.67
N THR A 153 21.44 -0.23 13.97
CA THR A 153 21.67 0.09 12.56
C THR A 153 22.16 -1.13 11.81
N ARG A 154 21.60 -1.36 10.61
CA ARG A 154 22.22 -2.25 9.63
C ARG A 154 23.67 -1.83 9.42
N SER A 155 24.57 -2.80 9.22
CA SER A 155 25.99 -2.54 8.99
C SER A 155 26.19 -1.55 7.84
N THR A 156 27.16 -0.65 7.98
CA THR A 156 27.61 0.23 6.90
C THR A 156 28.00 -0.63 5.69
N GLY A 157 27.31 -0.44 4.56
CA GLY A 157 27.51 -1.24 3.34
C GLY A 157 26.63 -2.49 3.19
N HIS A 158 25.65 -2.71 4.08
CA HIS A 158 24.66 -3.77 3.91
C HIS A 158 23.71 -3.47 2.73
N GLN A 159 23.80 -4.26 1.66
CA GLN A 159 23.11 -4.06 0.39
C GLN A 159 22.30 -5.29 -0.03
N CYS A 160 21.60 -5.96 0.89
CA CYS A 160 20.90 -7.20 0.54
C CYS A 160 19.71 -7.00 -0.39
N GLY A 161 19.14 -5.79 -0.47
CA GLY A 161 18.07 -5.46 -1.43
C GLY A 161 18.55 -5.39 -2.88
N ARG A 162 19.85 -5.17 -3.11
CA ARG A 162 20.42 -5.04 -4.46
C ARG A 162 20.48 -6.39 -5.14
N TYR A 163 19.91 -6.49 -6.34
CA TYR A 163 20.00 -7.73 -7.10
C TYR A 163 21.36 -7.82 -7.79
N LYS A 164 22.18 -8.81 -7.40
CA LYS A 164 23.46 -9.11 -8.06
C LYS A 164 23.28 -10.26 -9.01
N ILE A 165 23.69 -10.08 -10.26
CA ILE A 165 23.77 -11.16 -11.25
C ILE A 165 25.03 -11.98 -10.93
N GLU A 166 24.91 -13.00 -10.09
CA GLU A 166 26.00 -13.95 -9.81
C GLU A 166 26.02 -15.13 -10.81
N HIS A 167 25.56 -14.90 -12.05
CA HIS A 167 25.44 -15.95 -13.05
C HIS A 167 26.62 -15.94 -14.01
N ARG A 168 27.27 -17.10 -14.17
CA ARG A 168 28.20 -17.34 -15.29
C ARG A 168 27.43 -17.21 -16.60
N GLU A 169 28.10 -16.80 -17.69
CA GLU A 169 27.47 -16.63 -19.01
C GLU A 169 26.66 -17.88 -19.43
N GLU A 170 27.20 -19.07 -19.13
CA GLU A 170 26.63 -20.41 -19.36
C GLU A 170 25.37 -20.76 -18.56
N THR A 171 24.96 -19.94 -17.58
CA THR A 171 23.77 -20.26 -16.78
C THR A 171 22.51 -20.17 -17.64
N GLU A 172 21.68 -21.22 -17.62
CA GLU A 172 20.45 -21.29 -18.41
C GLU A 172 19.52 -20.09 -18.13
N PRO A 173 18.88 -19.51 -19.16
CA PRO A 173 17.99 -18.35 -19.00
C PRO A 173 16.87 -18.56 -17.96
N ALA A 174 16.28 -19.77 -17.91
CA ALA A 174 15.23 -20.11 -16.95
C ALA A 174 15.73 -20.05 -15.49
N LEU A 175 16.97 -20.46 -15.23
CA LEU A 175 17.57 -20.37 -13.89
C LEU A 175 17.89 -18.92 -13.50
N LYS A 176 18.32 -18.09 -14.47
CA LYS A 176 18.53 -16.65 -14.25
C LYS A 176 17.22 -15.96 -13.88
N GLU A 177 16.13 -16.26 -14.60
CA GLU A 177 14.80 -15.72 -14.32
C GLU A 177 14.28 -16.18 -12.96
N LEU A 178 14.38 -17.47 -12.63
CA LEU A 178 13.96 -18.00 -11.33
C LEU A 178 14.74 -17.39 -10.17
N SER A 179 16.06 -17.24 -10.31
CA SER A 179 16.92 -16.57 -9.33
C SER A 179 16.49 -15.12 -9.10
N ARG A 180 16.27 -14.38 -10.19
CA ARG A 180 15.77 -13.01 -10.14
C ARG A 180 14.42 -12.94 -9.43
N TYR A 181 13.45 -13.75 -9.85
CA TYR A 181 12.14 -13.77 -9.23
C TYR A 181 12.21 -14.12 -7.73
N THR A 182 12.99 -15.14 -7.36
CA THR A 182 13.20 -15.54 -5.97
C THR A 182 13.76 -14.40 -5.13
N HIS A 183 14.71 -13.63 -5.64
CA HIS A 183 15.25 -12.45 -4.95
C HIS A 183 14.15 -11.43 -4.64
N TYR A 184 13.47 -10.92 -5.66
CA TYR A 184 12.45 -9.89 -5.46
C TYR A 184 11.24 -10.40 -4.67
N TYR A 185 10.83 -11.65 -4.89
CA TYR A 185 9.74 -12.28 -4.15
C TYR A 185 10.07 -12.41 -2.66
N ASN A 186 11.27 -12.86 -2.29
CA ASN A 186 11.65 -13.02 -0.89
C ASN A 186 11.63 -11.68 -0.14
N HIS A 187 12.08 -10.60 -0.79
CA HIS A 187 12.03 -9.25 -0.23
C HIS A 187 10.59 -8.74 -0.09
N TYR A 188 9.81 -8.83 -1.16
CA TYR A 188 8.38 -8.52 -1.16
C TYR A 188 7.64 -9.26 -0.02
N LYS A 189 7.82 -10.59 0.04
CA LYS A 189 7.18 -11.48 0.99
C LYS A 189 7.58 -11.16 2.43
N ALA A 190 8.84 -10.87 2.68
CA ALA A 190 9.28 -10.45 4.01
C ALA A 190 8.64 -9.14 4.48
N HIS A 191 8.41 -8.18 3.58
CA HIS A 191 7.67 -6.96 3.91
C HIS A 191 6.18 -7.22 4.12
N VAL A 192 5.56 -8.13 3.36
CA VAL A 192 4.18 -8.59 3.59
C VAL A 192 4.03 -9.23 4.96
N ASP A 193 4.96 -10.11 5.34
CA ASP A 193 4.92 -10.78 6.64
C ASP A 193 5.21 -9.80 7.79
N SER A 194 6.13 -8.84 7.59
CA SER A 194 6.35 -7.74 8.52
C SER A 194 5.10 -6.90 8.75
N LEU A 195 4.36 -6.56 7.69
CA LEU A 195 3.13 -5.77 7.80
C LEU A 195 2.05 -6.51 8.60
N LYS A 196 1.91 -7.83 8.41
CA LYS A 196 0.99 -8.68 9.20
C LYS A 196 1.36 -8.72 10.69
N ASP A 197 2.64 -8.69 11.02
CA ASP A 197 3.08 -8.62 12.42
C ASP A 197 2.89 -7.21 13.02
N GLU A 198 3.02 -6.16 12.20
CA GLU A 198 2.73 -4.78 12.58
C GLU A 198 1.24 -4.53 12.85
N GLU A 199 0.33 -5.23 12.16
CA GLU A 199 -1.11 -5.18 12.50
C GLU A 199 -1.37 -5.59 13.96
N LYS A 200 -0.68 -6.63 14.45
CA LYS A 200 -0.74 -7.06 15.85
C LYS A 200 -0.01 -6.09 16.79
N LEU A 201 0.96 -5.33 16.28
CA LEU A 201 1.66 -4.30 17.06
C LEU A 201 0.72 -3.15 17.40
N LYS A 202 -0.25 -2.82 16.53
CA LYS A 202 -1.23 -1.74 16.78
C LYS A 202 -1.93 -1.90 18.13
N GLU A 203 -2.46 -3.08 18.42
CA GLU A 203 -3.15 -3.38 19.68
C GLU A 203 -2.21 -3.23 20.90
N LYS A 204 -0.95 -3.68 20.76
CA LYS A 204 0.06 -3.54 21.81
C LYS A 204 0.42 -2.08 22.08
N LEU A 205 0.49 -1.26 21.02
CA LEU A 205 0.72 0.18 21.15
C LEU A 205 -0.44 0.85 21.89
N GLU A 206 -1.69 0.52 21.55
CA GLU A 206 -2.87 1.04 22.26
C GLU A 206 -2.85 0.68 23.76
N GLN A 207 -2.47 -0.55 24.11
CA GLN A 207 -2.30 -0.97 25.51
C GLN A 207 -1.16 -0.23 26.23
N ASN A 208 -0.03 -0.04 25.54
CA ASN A 208 1.11 0.73 26.07
C ASN A 208 0.72 2.19 26.32
N LEU A 209 -0.05 2.79 25.41
CA LEU A 209 -0.55 4.17 25.54
C LEU A 209 -1.48 4.33 26.74
N ALA A 210 -2.47 3.43 26.90
CA ALA A 210 -3.35 3.44 28.06
C ALA A 210 -2.57 3.32 29.39
N THR A 211 -1.54 2.47 29.41
CA THR A 211 -0.65 2.33 30.57
C THR A 211 0.12 3.63 30.86
N LEU A 212 0.64 4.31 29.83
CA LEU A 212 1.34 5.57 30.00
C LEU A 212 0.43 6.72 30.46
N GLU A 213 -0.79 6.79 29.95
CA GLU A 213 -1.78 7.80 30.33
C GLU A 213 -2.23 7.68 31.78
N SER A 214 -2.23 6.46 32.32
CA SER A 214 -2.50 6.23 33.74
C SER A 214 -1.40 6.72 34.68
N ARG A 215 -0.20 7.01 34.15
CA ARG A 215 0.92 7.56 34.93
C ARG A 215 0.77 9.07 35.04
N GLU A 216 1.16 9.63 36.18
CA GLU A 216 1.22 11.09 36.39
C GLU A 216 2.40 11.72 35.61
N LEU A 217 2.28 11.75 34.28
CA LEU A 217 3.20 12.44 33.38
C LEU A 217 2.59 13.80 32.99
N GLU A 218 3.42 14.86 33.04
CA GLU A 218 3.03 16.22 32.60
C GLU A 218 2.60 16.28 31.12
N THR A 219 3.11 15.36 30.29
CA THR A 219 2.77 15.29 28.86
C THR A 219 1.90 14.08 28.58
N LYS A 220 0.63 14.31 28.21
CA LYS A 220 -0.32 13.27 27.81
C LYS A 220 -0.48 13.12 26.30
N ASP A 221 0.20 13.96 25.51
CA ASP A 221 0.19 13.85 24.05
C ASP A 221 1.13 12.73 23.57
N PHE A 222 0.53 11.59 23.22
CA PHE A 222 1.20 10.44 22.63
C PHE A 222 0.85 10.22 21.14
N SER A 223 0.30 11.23 20.47
CA SER A 223 -0.05 11.16 19.04
C SER A 223 1.14 10.77 18.15
N TRP A 224 2.37 11.03 18.61
CA TRP A 224 3.61 10.61 17.94
C TRP A 224 3.73 9.09 17.76
N VAL A 225 3.15 8.28 18.65
CA VAL A 225 3.15 6.81 18.53
C VAL A 225 2.26 6.39 17.36
N SER A 226 1.01 6.85 17.34
CA SER A 226 0.06 6.53 16.26
C SER A 226 0.54 7.09 14.92
N ASN A 227 1.03 8.32 14.88
CA ASN A 227 1.60 8.92 13.67
C ASN A 227 2.83 8.15 13.17
N GLY A 228 3.70 7.72 14.07
CA GLY A 228 4.85 6.87 13.75
C GLY A 228 4.43 5.51 13.21
N PHE A 229 3.41 4.89 13.80
CA PHE A 229 2.85 3.63 13.34
C PHE A 229 2.21 3.74 11.94
N TYR A 230 1.39 4.76 11.69
CA TYR A 230 0.83 5.00 10.35
C TYR A 230 1.91 5.27 9.30
N ARG A 231 2.98 5.97 9.68
CA ARG A 231 4.15 6.15 8.82
C ARG A 231 4.83 4.83 8.52
N LEU A 232 5.06 3.99 9.53
CA LEU A 232 5.68 2.68 9.39
C LEU A 232 4.92 1.79 8.40
N THR A 233 3.63 1.56 8.65
CA THR A 233 2.81 0.65 7.84
C THR A 233 2.68 1.12 6.40
N ARG A 234 2.57 2.43 6.19
CA ARG A 234 2.55 2.98 4.84
C ARG A 234 3.88 2.82 4.11
N SER A 235 4.99 3.13 4.77
CA SER A 235 6.31 3.01 4.17
C SER A 235 6.66 1.56 3.88
N ARG A 236 6.14 0.61 4.66
CA ARG A 236 6.18 -0.84 4.36
C ARG A 236 5.44 -1.20 3.08
N LYS A 237 4.22 -0.68 2.87
CA LYS A 237 3.48 -0.84 1.61
C LYS A 237 4.26 -0.29 0.42
N ILE A 238 4.87 0.88 0.55
CA ILE A 238 5.71 1.43 -0.54
C ILE A 238 6.91 0.52 -0.81
N LEU A 239 7.58 0.00 0.22
CA LEU A 239 8.71 -0.92 0.06
C LEU A 239 8.31 -2.22 -0.62
N LEU A 240 7.21 -2.86 -0.20
CA LEU A 240 6.79 -4.13 -0.80
C LEU A 240 6.48 -3.95 -2.30
N HIS A 241 5.74 -2.90 -2.67
CA HIS A 241 5.46 -2.59 -4.08
C HIS A 241 6.73 -2.19 -4.83
N SER A 242 7.70 -1.52 -4.19
CA SER A 242 8.96 -1.14 -4.86
C SER A 242 9.78 -2.36 -5.33
N TYR A 243 9.68 -3.51 -4.67
CA TYR A 243 10.34 -4.74 -5.14
C TYR A 243 9.64 -5.34 -6.36
N ALA A 244 8.30 -5.33 -6.39
CA ALA A 244 7.54 -5.71 -7.58
C ALA A 244 7.85 -4.77 -8.76
N PHE A 245 7.92 -3.46 -8.49
CA PHE A 245 8.31 -2.46 -9.47
C PHE A 245 9.71 -2.76 -10.04
N ALA A 246 10.71 -2.94 -9.18
CA ALA A 246 12.09 -3.17 -9.59
C ALA A 246 12.28 -4.47 -10.40
N TYR A 247 11.51 -5.52 -10.07
CA TYR A 247 11.51 -6.77 -10.81
C TYR A 247 11.26 -6.54 -12.30
N PHE A 248 10.20 -5.79 -12.63
CA PHE A 248 9.83 -5.49 -14.02
C PHE A 248 10.65 -4.36 -14.63
N MET A 249 10.85 -3.25 -13.91
CA MET A 249 11.56 -2.06 -14.42
C MET A 249 12.97 -2.40 -14.92
N PHE A 250 13.67 -3.25 -14.18
CA PHE A 250 15.02 -3.69 -14.52
C PHE A 250 15.04 -5.13 -15.06
N GLY A 251 13.88 -5.69 -15.40
CA GLY A 251 13.74 -6.96 -16.11
C GLY A 251 13.73 -6.75 -17.63
N ASP A 252 13.55 -7.85 -18.36
CA ASP A 252 13.44 -7.81 -19.83
C ASP A 252 12.00 -8.10 -20.30
N GLU A 253 11.04 -8.19 -19.39
CA GLU A 253 9.63 -8.51 -19.69
C GLU A 253 8.86 -7.30 -20.24
N LEU A 254 9.07 -6.10 -19.68
CA LEU A 254 8.29 -4.90 -20.03
C LEU A 254 9.12 -3.78 -20.68
N PHE A 255 10.38 -3.62 -20.28
CA PHE A 255 11.19 -2.42 -20.63
C PHE A 255 12.49 -2.77 -21.34
N LYS A 256 12.54 -3.91 -22.04
CA LYS A 256 13.76 -4.41 -22.70
C LYS A 256 14.34 -3.42 -23.70
N ASP A 257 13.47 -2.76 -24.48
CA ASP A 257 13.86 -1.89 -25.60
C ASP A 257 13.78 -0.39 -25.24
N GLU A 258 13.53 -0.06 -23.97
CA GLU A 258 13.33 1.32 -23.49
C GLU A 258 14.60 1.99 -22.98
N MET A 259 15.64 1.21 -22.66
CA MET A 259 16.90 1.74 -22.13
C MET A 259 18.09 0.87 -22.49
N SER A 260 19.23 1.51 -22.77
CA SER A 260 20.48 0.78 -22.96
C SER A 260 20.92 0.08 -21.67
N SER A 261 21.74 -0.97 -21.80
CA SER A 261 22.28 -1.70 -20.63
C SER A 261 23.05 -0.81 -19.65
N GLN A 262 23.73 0.22 -20.15
CA GLN A 262 24.46 1.19 -19.32
C GLN A 262 23.50 2.08 -18.53
N GLU A 263 22.48 2.64 -19.20
CA GLU A 263 21.46 3.47 -18.54
C GLU A 263 20.67 2.66 -17.52
N LYS A 264 20.27 1.43 -17.87
CA LYS A 264 19.61 0.47 -16.97
C LYS A 264 20.41 0.28 -15.69
N THR A 265 21.72 0.07 -15.80
CA THR A 265 22.61 -0.11 -14.65
C THR A 265 22.69 1.15 -13.77
N ILE A 266 22.81 2.33 -14.37
CA ILE A 266 22.88 3.61 -13.63
C ILE A 266 21.56 3.86 -12.89
N LYS A 267 20.42 3.73 -13.59
CA LYS A 267 19.08 3.91 -13.05
C LYS A 267 18.76 2.89 -11.95
N GLN A 268 19.16 1.62 -12.14
CA GLN A 268 19.01 0.58 -11.12
C GLN A 268 19.80 0.91 -9.85
N ASN A 269 21.06 1.34 -9.99
CA ASN A 269 21.87 1.73 -8.83
C ASN A 269 21.28 2.92 -8.06
N LEU A 270 20.75 3.92 -8.78
CA LEU A 270 20.08 5.08 -8.17
C LEU A 270 18.83 4.66 -7.39
N PHE A 271 17.97 3.87 -8.02
CA PHE A 271 16.75 3.34 -7.40
C PHE A 271 17.07 2.50 -6.16
N GLU A 272 18.00 1.55 -6.29
CA GLU A 272 18.35 0.63 -5.21
C GLU A 272 19.01 1.34 -4.03
N ASP A 273 19.75 2.44 -4.27
CA ASP A 273 20.27 3.29 -3.20
C ASP A 273 19.15 3.96 -2.40
N GLN A 274 18.16 4.53 -3.09
CA GLN A 274 17.00 5.15 -2.44
C GLN A 274 16.14 4.12 -1.69
N GLN A 275 15.91 2.95 -2.30
CA GLN A 275 15.20 1.84 -1.67
C GLN A 275 15.92 1.39 -0.40
N GLN A 276 17.25 1.24 -0.44
CA GLN A 276 18.03 0.81 0.72
C GLN A 276 18.02 1.84 1.86
N GLN A 277 18.08 3.14 1.53
CA GLN A 277 17.96 4.22 2.51
C GLN A 277 16.58 4.21 3.17
N LEU A 278 15.50 4.05 2.39
CA LEU A 278 14.15 3.95 2.91
C LEU A 278 13.99 2.74 3.83
N GLU A 279 14.38 1.56 3.35
CA GLU A 279 14.29 0.30 4.10
C GLU A 279 15.01 0.40 5.46
N THR A 280 16.21 0.97 5.49
CA THR A 280 16.98 1.15 6.73
C THR A 280 16.24 2.01 7.76
N ASN A 281 15.59 3.08 7.33
CA ASN A 281 14.85 3.97 8.24
C ASN A 281 13.50 3.37 8.66
N VAL A 282 12.85 2.61 7.78
CA VAL A 282 11.65 1.82 8.11
C VAL A 282 11.95 0.78 9.17
N GLU A 283 13.03 0.00 9.03
CA GLU A 283 13.39 -0.99 10.06
C GLU A 283 13.72 -0.34 11.40
N ARG A 284 14.40 0.82 11.39
CA ARG A 284 14.69 1.56 12.64
C ARG A 284 13.41 2.07 13.30
N LEU A 285 12.46 2.57 12.52
CA LEU A 285 11.16 3.01 13.04
C LEU A 285 10.36 1.84 13.62
N SER A 286 10.33 0.69 12.93
CA SER A 286 9.73 -0.56 13.41
C SER A 286 10.33 -0.97 14.76
N MET A 287 11.66 -1.00 14.84
CA MET A 287 12.38 -1.36 16.06
C MET A 287 12.01 -0.48 17.25
N PHE A 288 11.99 0.86 17.08
CA PHE A 288 11.63 1.78 18.16
C PHE A 288 10.18 1.65 18.61
N LEU A 289 9.25 1.39 17.69
CA LEU A 289 7.84 1.19 18.01
C LEU A 289 7.57 -0.17 18.68
N GLU A 290 8.41 -1.18 18.43
CA GLU A 290 8.32 -2.50 19.06
C GLU A 290 8.88 -2.52 20.50
N GLU A 291 9.54 -1.46 20.97
CA GLU A 291 10.09 -1.39 22.32
C GLU A 291 8.98 -1.40 23.40
N GLN A 292 9.26 -1.99 24.57
CA GLN A 292 8.34 -1.96 25.73
C GLN A 292 8.43 -0.64 26.50
N PHE A 293 8.17 0.47 25.81
CA PHE A 293 8.38 1.81 26.35
C PHE A 293 7.38 2.22 27.44
N ALA A 294 6.30 1.47 27.66
CA ALA A 294 5.36 1.70 28.76
C ALA A 294 6.03 1.74 30.15
N LYS A 295 7.13 1.00 30.30
CA LYS A 295 7.92 0.89 31.55
C LYS A 295 9.06 1.91 31.66
N TYR A 296 9.27 2.74 30.64
CA TYR A 296 10.43 3.62 30.60
C TYR A 296 10.29 4.81 31.58
N PRO A 297 11.42 5.33 32.09
CA PRO A 297 11.44 6.60 32.80
C PRO A 297 11.15 7.76 31.85
N LYS A 298 10.69 8.90 32.40
CA LYS A 298 10.22 10.08 31.63
C LYS A 298 11.24 10.58 30.61
N ASN A 299 12.51 10.69 31.01
CA ASN A 299 13.60 11.12 30.12
C ASN A 299 13.73 10.22 28.89
N ARG A 300 13.63 8.90 29.09
CA ARG A 300 13.74 7.94 27.99
C ARG A 300 12.54 7.97 27.05
N ILE A 301 11.33 8.28 27.56
CA ILE A 301 10.14 8.49 26.73
C ILE A 301 10.30 9.75 25.86
N LEU A 302 10.87 10.83 26.40
CA LEU A 302 11.14 12.05 25.62
C LEU A 302 12.19 11.84 24.52
N GLU A 303 13.23 11.06 24.81
CA GLU A 303 14.21 10.64 23.80
C GLU A 303 13.54 9.81 22.69
N LEU A 304 12.74 8.81 23.06
CA LEU A 304 12.01 7.97 22.12
C LEU A 304 11.05 8.77 21.25
N ARG A 305 10.28 9.70 21.84
CA ARG A 305 9.40 10.63 21.12
C ARG A 305 10.18 11.39 20.05
N THR A 306 11.32 11.96 20.41
CA THR A 306 12.16 12.73 19.48
C THR A 306 12.67 11.85 18.34
N GLN A 307 13.11 10.63 18.65
CA GLN A 307 13.58 9.66 17.67
C GLN A 307 12.47 9.24 16.70
N VAL A 308 11.29 8.90 17.20
CA VAL A 308 10.15 8.48 16.36
C VAL A 308 9.65 9.61 15.48
N ILE A 309 9.52 10.83 15.98
CA ILE A 309 9.11 11.99 15.17
C ILE A 309 10.13 12.25 14.05
N THR A 310 11.43 12.27 14.40
CA THR A 310 12.50 12.53 13.45
C THR A 310 12.56 11.44 12.38
N LEU A 311 12.54 10.17 12.78
CA LEU A 311 12.53 9.04 11.84
C LEU A 311 11.28 9.04 10.97
N SER A 312 10.11 9.38 11.52
CA SER A 312 8.88 9.45 10.73
C SER A 312 8.98 10.51 9.62
N ALA A 313 9.53 11.69 9.93
CA ALA A 313 9.74 12.75 8.95
C ALA A 313 10.81 12.38 7.90
N VAL A 314 11.91 11.74 8.32
CA VAL A 314 12.96 11.27 7.40
C VAL A 314 12.40 10.19 6.47
N THR A 315 11.67 9.21 7.01
CA THR A 315 11.04 8.14 6.25
C THR A 315 10.01 8.68 5.26
N ASP A 316 9.19 9.66 5.64
CA ASP A 316 8.27 10.35 4.72
C ASP A 316 9.01 10.98 3.53
N LYS A 317 10.09 11.70 3.81
CA LYS A 317 10.92 12.33 2.78
C LYS A 317 11.56 11.29 1.87
N LEU A 318 11.98 10.15 2.40
CA LEU A 318 12.56 9.04 1.61
C LEU A 318 11.50 8.35 0.75
N CYS A 319 10.28 8.16 1.25
CA CYS A 319 9.16 7.68 0.43
C CYS A 319 8.90 8.62 -0.75
N LYS A 320 8.85 9.94 -0.50
CA LYS A 320 8.69 10.93 -1.56
C LYS A 320 9.83 10.88 -2.57
N LYS A 321 11.09 10.82 -2.11
CA LYS A 321 12.25 10.71 -3.00
C LYS A 321 12.20 9.46 -3.88
N LEU A 322 11.85 8.31 -3.30
CA LEU A 322 11.70 7.07 -4.05
C LEU A 322 10.60 7.18 -5.11
N TYR A 323 9.46 7.78 -4.75
CA TYR A 323 8.40 8.09 -5.70
C TYR A 323 8.90 9.03 -6.81
N ASP A 324 9.53 10.15 -6.47
CA ASP A 324 10.02 11.14 -7.44
C ASP A 324 11.06 10.52 -8.39
N CYS A 325 11.89 9.59 -7.91
CA CYS A 325 12.83 8.85 -8.74
C CYS A 325 12.11 7.91 -9.71
N ILE A 326 11.10 7.18 -9.24
CA ILE A 326 10.32 6.27 -10.09
C ILE A 326 9.57 7.08 -11.15
N GLU A 327 8.85 8.12 -10.74
CA GLU A 327 8.03 8.94 -11.63
C GLU A 327 8.89 9.66 -12.67
N ASN A 328 9.92 10.40 -12.24
CA ASN A 328 10.63 11.33 -13.13
C ASN A 328 11.86 10.72 -13.82
N GLU A 329 12.59 9.83 -13.15
CA GLU A 329 13.87 9.30 -13.68
C GLU A 329 13.68 7.94 -14.38
N LEU A 330 12.69 7.15 -13.95
CA LEU A 330 12.45 5.80 -14.48
C LEU A 330 11.32 5.80 -15.50
N LEU A 331 10.11 6.22 -15.11
CA LEU A 331 8.92 6.19 -15.96
C LEU A 331 8.83 7.38 -16.92
N GLY A 332 9.17 8.59 -16.46
CA GLY A 332 9.11 9.81 -17.27
C GLY A 332 9.89 9.78 -18.59
N PRO A 333 11.11 9.19 -18.66
CA PRO A 333 11.88 9.14 -19.91
C PRO A 333 11.47 8.02 -20.87
N LEU A 334 10.50 7.17 -20.53
CA LEU A 334 10.06 6.07 -21.39
C LEU A 334 9.42 6.62 -22.67
N GLN A 335 9.66 5.94 -23.78
CA GLN A 335 9.19 6.39 -25.11
C GLN A 335 8.01 5.58 -25.63
N GLN A 336 7.93 4.29 -25.33
CA GLN A 336 6.94 3.38 -25.92
C GLN A 336 5.89 2.93 -24.89
N ALA A 337 6.31 2.69 -23.65
CA ALA A 337 5.44 2.23 -22.58
C ALA A 337 4.94 3.38 -21.70
N THR A 338 3.62 3.59 -21.65
CA THR A 338 3.00 4.53 -20.70
C THR A 338 2.60 3.79 -19.44
N HIS A 339 3.31 4.05 -18.34
CA HIS A 339 3.00 3.52 -17.02
C HIS A 339 2.72 4.68 -16.07
N ILE A 340 1.53 4.69 -15.50
CA ILE A 340 1.10 5.73 -14.56
C ILE A 340 1.02 5.11 -13.16
N ILE A 341 1.55 5.82 -12.17
CA ILE A 341 1.49 5.43 -10.75
C ILE A 341 0.70 6.48 -9.96
N ALA A 342 0.03 6.02 -8.90
CA ALA A 342 -0.75 6.93 -8.07
C ALA A 342 0.19 7.91 -7.32
N PRO A 343 -0.13 9.23 -7.30
CA PRO A 343 0.70 10.23 -6.67
C PRO A 343 0.98 9.99 -5.19
N TYR A 344 2.24 10.19 -4.79
CA TYR A 344 2.60 10.12 -3.38
C TYR A 344 2.05 11.30 -2.57
N ARG A 345 1.36 11.00 -1.46
CA ARG A 345 0.72 12.01 -0.60
C ARG A 345 1.08 11.81 0.86
N SER A 346 2.02 12.55 1.46
CA SER A 346 2.54 12.33 2.83
C SER A 346 1.50 11.92 3.91
N LYS A 347 0.29 12.50 3.90
CA LYS A 347 -0.76 12.20 4.90
C LYS A 347 -1.53 10.88 4.72
N GLY A 348 -1.52 10.28 3.54
CA GLY A 348 -2.20 9.00 3.31
C GLY A 348 -2.85 8.97 1.94
N VAL A 349 -3.60 7.90 1.73
CA VAL A 349 -4.64 7.82 0.72
C VAL A 349 -5.79 8.74 1.15
N GLU A 350 -6.44 9.42 0.21
CA GLU A 350 -7.57 10.29 0.55
C GLU A 350 -8.79 9.45 0.93
N ARG A 351 -9.35 9.73 2.12
CA ARG A 351 -10.59 9.10 2.56
C ARG A 351 -11.79 9.79 1.93
N ALA A 352 -12.66 8.99 1.32
CA ALA A 352 -13.91 9.45 0.76
C ALA A 352 -14.80 10.08 1.84
N SER A 353 -15.52 11.12 1.46
CA SER A 353 -16.57 11.74 2.27
C SER A 353 -17.95 11.38 1.72
N GLU A 354 -18.94 11.32 2.59
CA GLU A 354 -20.32 11.09 2.16
C GLU A 354 -20.82 12.29 1.37
N LEU A 355 -21.41 12.03 0.20
CA LEU A 355 -22.09 13.08 -0.55
C LEU A 355 -23.36 13.46 0.20
N PRO A 356 -23.61 14.75 0.48
CA PRO A 356 -24.85 15.16 1.11
C PRO A 356 -26.02 14.74 0.22
N ALA A 357 -27.02 14.08 0.82
CA ALA A 357 -28.26 13.79 0.13
C ALA A 357 -28.86 15.11 -0.37
N LYS A 358 -29.16 15.20 -1.68
CA LYS A 358 -29.94 16.33 -2.18
C LYS A 358 -31.25 16.35 -1.39
N PRO A 359 -31.68 17.51 -0.83
CA PRO A 359 -32.99 17.58 -0.20
C PRO A 359 -34.03 17.16 -1.24
N GLU A 360 -34.89 16.21 -0.84
CA GLU A 360 -36.07 15.85 -1.63
C GLU A 360 -36.80 17.14 -1.99
N ALA A 361 -37.02 17.37 -3.28
CA ALA A 361 -37.82 18.49 -3.73
C ALA A 361 -39.19 18.35 -3.07
N THR A 362 -39.46 19.20 -2.08
CA THR A 362 -40.77 19.30 -1.45
C THR A 362 -41.78 19.56 -2.57
N LYS A 363 -42.76 18.67 -2.68
CA LYS A 363 -43.94 18.90 -3.50
C LYS A 363 -44.60 20.17 -2.95
N ASP A 364 -44.43 21.29 -3.65
CA ASP A 364 -45.19 22.49 -3.35
C ASP A 364 -46.67 22.15 -3.60
N GLU A 365 -47.41 22.03 -2.50
CA GLU A 365 -48.87 22.10 -2.50
C GLU A 365 -49.24 23.54 -2.89
N GLU A 366 -49.57 23.77 -4.16
CA GLU A 366 -50.36 24.94 -4.56
C GLU A 366 -51.79 24.77 -4.03
N GLY A 367 -51.93 25.02 -2.72
CA GLY A 367 -53.19 25.29 -2.04
C GLY A 367 -53.52 26.77 -2.15
N THR A 368 -54.59 27.06 -2.88
CA THR A 368 -55.35 28.32 -2.94
C THR A 368 -55.31 29.17 -1.68
N ASN A 369 -55.13 30.49 -1.82
CA ASN A 369 -55.96 31.45 -1.08
C ASN A 369 -56.15 32.78 -1.82
N TYR A 370 -57.42 33.17 -1.83
CA TYR A 370 -58.01 34.43 -2.28
C TYR A 370 -57.68 35.60 -1.33
N GLU A 371 -58.13 36.79 -1.74
CA GLU A 371 -58.15 38.12 -1.07
C GLU A 371 -56.96 39.02 -1.44
N GLY A 372 -57.11 40.24 -1.95
CA GLY A 372 -58.26 41.07 -2.26
C GLY A 372 -57.77 42.52 -2.44
N HIS A 373 -58.14 43.16 -3.55
CA HIS A 373 -58.58 44.56 -3.64
C HIS A 373 -58.96 44.91 -5.09
#